data_AF-A0A117KLH3-F1
#
_entry.id   AF-A0A117KLH3-F1
#
_cell.length_a   1.000
_cell.length_b   1.000
_cell.length_c   1.000
_cell.angle_alpha   90.00
_cell.angle_beta   90.00
_cell.angle_gamma   90.00
#
_symmetry.space_group_name_H-M   'P 1'
#
loop_
_entity.id
_entity.type
_entity.pdbx_description
1 polymer ?
#
loop_
_entity_poly.entity_id
_entity_poly.type
_entity_poly.pdbx_seq_one_letter_code
_entity_poly.pdbx_strand_id
1 'polypeptide(L)'
;MRGVIEELEREGLVGVKDGKLVFTEDGRKRAEKIVRLHRLAERLLSDILGFKDVEEHACRFEHLIDDEVEEAICTLLGHPQVCPHGRTIPAGNCCIIKETEVERVIYRLSELSQGDERYRHSRKALRSLRPRNDRQGHGR
;
A
#
# COMPACT_ATOMS: atom_id res chain seq x y z
N MET A 1 7.32 24.24 -20.16
CA MET A 1 6.07 23.96 -19.43
C MET A 1 4.79 24.03 -20.28
N ARG A 2 4.70 24.82 -21.37
CA ARG A 2 3.49 24.84 -22.24
C ARG A 2 3.11 23.48 -22.86
N GLY A 3 4.10 22.69 -23.30
CA GLY A 3 3.82 21.43 -24.00
C GLY A 3 3.13 20.34 -23.17
N VAL A 4 3.39 20.26 -21.85
CA VAL A 4 2.75 19.24 -20.98
C VAL A 4 1.26 19.55 -20.78
N ILE A 5 0.90 20.83 -20.64
CA ILE A 5 -0.50 21.22 -20.49
C ILE A 5 -1.27 20.98 -21.79
N GLU A 6 -0.68 21.37 -22.92
CA GLU A 6 -1.28 21.14 -24.25
C GLU A 6 -1.50 19.64 -24.53
N GLU A 7 -0.59 18.78 -24.06
CA GLU A 7 -0.73 17.32 -24.15
C GLU A 7 -1.85 16.78 -23.26
N LEU A 8 -1.91 17.20 -21.99
CA LEU A 8 -2.99 16.80 -21.09
C LEU A 8 -4.36 17.30 -21.57
N GLU A 9 -4.43 18.47 -22.20
CA GLU A 9 -5.66 19.02 -22.80
C GLU A 9 -6.06 18.21 -24.04
N ARG A 10 -5.08 17.84 -24.89
CA ARG A 10 -5.29 16.97 -26.06
C ARG A 10 -5.74 15.56 -25.66
N GLU A 11 -5.25 15.03 -24.54
CA GLU A 11 -5.71 13.76 -23.96
C GLU A 11 -7.07 13.87 -23.27
N GLY A 12 -7.64 15.08 -23.16
CA GLY A 12 -8.93 15.31 -22.52
C GLY A 12 -8.90 15.13 -20.99
N LEU A 13 -7.73 15.25 -20.37
CA LEU A 13 -7.56 15.11 -18.91
C LEU A 13 -7.71 16.44 -18.18
N VAL A 14 -7.42 17.55 -18.85
CA VAL A 14 -7.57 18.90 -18.29
C VAL A 14 -8.31 19.79 -19.28
N GLY A 15 -8.96 20.83 -18.76
CA GLY A 15 -9.58 21.88 -19.55
C GLY A 15 -9.48 23.22 -18.85
N VAL A 16 -10.04 24.26 -19.48
CA VAL A 16 -10.06 25.61 -18.91
C VAL A 16 -11.49 26.01 -18.54
N LYS A 17 -11.71 26.40 -17.29
CA LYS A 17 -12.97 26.96 -16.80
C LYS A 17 -12.67 28.26 -16.06
N ASP A 18 -13.32 29.35 -16.45
CA ASP A 18 -13.13 30.70 -15.88
C ASP A 18 -11.65 31.14 -15.87
N GLY A 19 -10.91 30.78 -16.93
CA GLY A 19 -9.47 31.07 -17.05
C GLY A 19 -8.57 30.21 -16.15
N LYS A 20 -9.10 29.21 -15.45
CA LYS A 20 -8.34 28.29 -14.59
C LYS A 20 -8.30 26.90 -15.19
N LEU A 21 -7.16 26.24 -15.04
CA LEU A 21 -6.99 24.84 -15.43
C LEU A 21 -7.71 23.95 -14.42
N VAL A 22 -8.57 23.06 -14.92
CA VAL A 22 -9.37 22.13 -14.13
C VAL A 22 -9.22 20.72 -14.69
N PHE A 23 -9.31 19.72 -13.83
CA PHE A 23 -9.43 18.34 -14.29
C PHE A 23 -10.78 18.13 -14.98
N THR A 24 -10.77 17.38 -16.07
CA THR A 24 -11.99 16.71 -16.56
C THR A 24 -12.34 15.56 -15.62
N GLU A 25 -13.48 14.90 -15.83
CA GLU A 25 -13.84 13.74 -15.02
C GLU A 25 -12.81 12.60 -15.15
N ASP A 26 -12.31 12.36 -16.36
CA ASP A 26 -11.29 11.33 -16.60
C ASP A 26 -9.93 11.74 -16.03
N GLY A 27 -9.56 13.01 -16.15
CA GLY A 27 -8.37 13.54 -15.50
C GLY A 27 -8.41 13.46 -13.98
N ARG A 28 -9.59 13.71 -13.39
CA ARG A 28 -9.80 13.59 -11.94
C ARG A 28 -9.63 12.13 -11.50
N LYS A 29 -10.24 11.18 -12.20
CA LYS A 29 -10.07 9.74 -11.92
C LYS A 29 -8.60 9.32 -12.02
N ARG A 30 -7.89 9.75 -13.06
CA ARG A 30 -6.47 9.45 -13.24
C ARG A 30 -5.60 10.06 -12.14
N ALA A 31 -5.86 11.31 -11.75
CA ALA A 31 -5.16 11.96 -10.65
C ALA A 31 -5.42 11.25 -9.30
N GLU A 32 -6.67 10.88 -9.03
CA GLU A 32 -7.05 10.13 -7.83
C GLU A 32 -6.37 8.75 -7.77
N LYS A 33 -6.28 8.07 -8.92
CA LYS A 33 -5.55 6.80 -9.04
C LYS A 33 -4.07 6.96 -8.66
N ILE A 34 -3.37 7.93 -9.24
CA ILE A 34 -1.95 8.20 -8.92
C ILE A 34 -1.79 8.49 -7.42
N VAL A 35 -2.63 9.35 -6.86
CA VAL A 35 -2.60 9.68 -5.43
C VAL A 35 -2.89 8.46 -4.55
N ARG A 36 -3.80 7.58 -4.96
CA ARG A 36 -4.08 6.32 -4.26
C ARG A 36 -2.88 5.39 -4.27
N LEU A 37 -2.26 5.20 -5.43
CA LEU A 37 -1.07 4.36 -5.59
C LEU A 37 0.09 4.87 -4.74
N HIS A 38 0.34 6.18 -4.75
CA HIS A 38 1.34 6.82 -3.89
C HIS A 38 1.11 6.47 -2.42
N ARG A 39 -0.11 6.69 -1.93
CA ARG A 39 -0.45 6.53 -0.51
C ARG A 39 -0.46 5.06 -0.08
N LEU A 40 -0.84 4.14 -0.96
CA LEU A 40 -0.72 2.70 -0.72
C LEU A 40 0.76 2.26 -0.69
N ALA A 41 1.59 2.82 -1.58
CA ALA A 41 3.03 2.59 -1.57
C ALA A 41 3.68 3.07 -0.27
N GLU A 42 3.33 4.29 0.20
CA GLU A 42 3.78 4.79 1.51
C GLU A 42 3.42 3.82 2.63
N ARG A 43 2.16 3.33 2.67
CA ARG A 43 1.70 2.37 3.68
C ARG A 43 2.44 1.05 3.61
N LEU A 44 2.65 0.49 2.42
CA LEU A 44 3.40 -0.75 2.26
C LEU A 44 4.84 -0.60 2.76
N LEU A 45 5.52 0.46 2.31
CA LEU A 45 6.91 0.75 2.68
C LEU A 45 7.05 1.00 4.19
N SER A 46 6.13 1.75 4.79
CA SER A 46 6.18 2.07 6.21
C SER A 46 5.80 0.89 7.09
N ASP A 47 4.65 0.26 6.82
CA ASP A 47 4.04 -0.67 7.74
C ASP A 47 4.64 -2.07 7.64
N ILE A 48 5.02 -2.48 6.43
CA ILE A 48 5.48 -3.85 6.18
C ILE A 48 7.00 -3.88 6.09
N LEU A 49 7.58 -2.95 5.32
CA LEU A 49 9.02 -2.94 5.05
C LEU A 49 9.84 -2.13 6.06
N GLY A 50 9.17 -1.34 6.92
CA GLY A 50 9.82 -0.63 8.03
C GLY A 50 10.61 0.61 7.63
N PHE A 51 10.36 1.17 6.45
CA PHE A 51 10.98 2.43 6.02
C PHE A 51 10.37 3.61 6.78
N LYS A 52 11.22 4.61 7.11
CA LYS A 52 10.78 5.86 7.77
C LYS A 52 10.56 6.97 6.75
N ASP A 53 11.53 7.17 5.85
CA ASP A 53 11.45 8.16 4.79
C ASP A 53 10.93 7.48 3.51
N VAL A 54 9.63 7.59 3.28
CA VAL A 54 8.93 6.82 2.23
C VAL A 54 8.55 7.61 0.99
N GLU A 55 8.48 8.95 1.05
CA GLU A 55 7.94 9.80 -0.02
C GLU A 55 8.61 9.57 -1.39
N GLU A 56 9.94 9.61 -1.43
CA GLU A 56 10.70 9.45 -2.68
C GLU A 56 10.58 8.03 -3.25
N HIS A 57 10.54 7.03 -2.37
CA HIS A 57 10.34 5.64 -2.76
C HIS A 57 8.92 5.40 -3.26
N ALA A 58 7.91 5.97 -2.60
CA ALA A 58 6.51 5.88 -3.00
C ALA A 58 6.27 6.54 -4.36
N CYS A 59 6.86 7.72 -4.59
CA CYS A 59 6.78 8.44 -5.86
C CYS A 59 7.32 7.63 -7.04
N ARG A 60 8.41 6.86 -6.85
CA ARG A 60 8.87 5.93 -7.90
C ARG A 60 7.99 4.70 -8.02
N PHE A 61 7.54 4.17 -6.89
CA PHE A 61 6.82 2.90 -6.85
C PHE A 61 5.41 3.02 -7.41
N GLU A 62 4.73 4.16 -7.25
CA GLU A 62 3.38 4.39 -7.76
C GLU A 62 3.26 4.18 -9.28
N HIS A 63 4.33 4.42 -10.03
CA HIS A 63 4.36 4.24 -11.49
C HIS A 63 4.58 2.79 -11.93
N LEU A 64 4.88 1.88 -10.99
CA LEU A 64 5.12 0.46 -11.25
C LEU A 64 3.95 -0.43 -10.83
N ILE A 65 2.97 0.13 -10.11
CA ILE A 65 1.81 -0.61 -9.61
C ILE A 65 0.70 -0.55 -10.65
N ASP A 66 0.31 -1.72 -11.16
CA ASP A 66 -0.89 -1.88 -11.98
C ASP A 66 -2.16 -2.09 -11.12
N ASP A 67 -3.30 -2.25 -11.77
CA ASP A 67 -4.60 -2.37 -11.10
C ASP A 67 -4.70 -3.61 -10.20
N GLU A 68 -4.16 -4.76 -10.63
CA GLU A 68 -4.21 -6.00 -9.87
C GLU A 68 -3.32 -5.90 -8.61
N VAL A 69 -2.11 -5.35 -8.77
CA VAL A 69 -1.18 -5.15 -7.67
C VAL A 69 -1.73 -4.12 -6.68
N GLU A 70 -2.38 -3.06 -7.14
CA GLU A 70 -3.04 -2.09 -6.25
C GLU A 70 -4.08 -2.76 -5.36
N GLU A 71 -5.00 -3.54 -5.95
CA GLU A 71 -6.07 -4.18 -5.20
C GLU A 71 -5.51 -5.16 -4.18
N ALA A 72 -4.49 -5.93 -4.56
CA ALA A 72 -3.77 -6.82 -3.65
C ALA A 72 -3.11 -6.06 -2.50
N ILE A 73 -2.40 -4.95 -2.76
CA ILE A 73 -1.79 -4.12 -1.71
C ILE A 73 -2.85 -3.55 -0.76
N CYS A 74 -3.94 -3.00 -1.31
CA CYS A 74 -5.00 -2.42 -0.48
C CYS A 74 -5.64 -3.47 0.42
N THR A 75 -5.91 -4.66 -0.11
CA THR A 75 -6.48 -5.81 0.61
C THR A 75 -5.52 -6.32 1.68
N LEU A 76 -4.24 -6.48 1.34
CA LEU A 76 -3.18 -6.90 2.26
C LEU A 76 -3.09 -5.99 3.50
N LEU A 77 -3.25 -4.69 3.27
CA LEU A 77 -3.19 -3.66 4.31
C LEU A 77 -4.52 -3.49 5.07
N GLY A 78 -5.56 -4.26 4.74
CA GLY A 78 -6.88 -4.18 5.37
C GLY A 78 -7.65 -2.91 5.03
N HIS A 79 -7.60 -2.48 3.76
CA HIS A 79 -8.28 -1.30 3.24
C HIS A 79 -8.00 -0.01 4.04
N PRO A 80 -6.72 0.42 4.15
CA PRO A 80 -6.37 1.61 4.92
C PRO A 80 -7.05 2.86 4.34
N GLN A 81 -7.59 3.72 5.23
CA GLN A 81 -8.29 4.94 4.84
C GLN A 81 -7.38 6.19 4.84
N VAL A 82 -6.23 6.10 5.50
CA VAL A 82 -5.26 7.20 5.62
C VAL A 82 -3.84 6.70 5.40
N CYS A 83 -3.00 7.56 4.81
CA CYS A 83 -1.57 7.30 4.66
C CYS A 83 -0.80 7.66 5.94
N PRO A 84 0.50 7.31 6.07
CA PRO A 84 1.32 7.64 7.25
C PRO A 84 1.38 9.14 7.56
N HIS A 85 1.18 10.00 6.55
CA HIS A 85 1.15 11.46 6.68
C HIS A 85 -0.23 12.02 7.03
N GLY A 86 -1.22 11.18 7.33
CA GLY A 86 -2.58 11.59 7.71
C GLY A 86 -3.48 12.05 6.56
N ARG A 87 -3.07 11.84 5.31
CA ARG A 87 -3.86 12.18 4.10
C ARG A 87 -4.78 11.01 3.75
N THR A 88 -6.00 11.28 3.29
CA THR A 88 -6.98 10.23 2.93
C THR A 88 -6.50 9.37 1.78
N ILE A 89 -6.83 8.08 1.71
CA ILE A 89 -6.53 7.26 0.53
C ILE A 89 -7.81 7.24 -0.34
N PRO A 90 -7.77 7.74 -1.59
CA PRO A 90 -8.93 7.63 -2.48
C PRO A 90 -9.38 6.17 -2.58
N ALA A 91 -10.69 5.92 -2.57
CA ALA A 91 -11.22 4.55 -2.62
C ALA A 91 -11.03 3.94 -4.02
N GLY A 92 -10.65 2.66 -4.07
CA GLY A 92 -10.60 1.87 -5.30
C GLY A 92 -11.74 0.84 -5.32
N ASN A 93 -11.81 0.03 -6.37
CA ASN A 93 -12.88 -0.97 -6.54
C ASN A 93 -12.98 -1.93 -5.34
N CYS A 94 -11.84 -2.43 -4.85
CA CYS A 94 -11.78 -3.32 -3.69
C CYS A 94 -12.31 -2.70 -2.37
N CYS A 95 -12.43 -1.37 -2.29
CA CYS A 95 -13.03 -0.69 -1.13
C CYS A 95 -14.55 -0.54 -1.25
N ILE A 96 -15.08 -0.58 -2.47
CA ILE A 96 -16.51 -0.37 -2.78
C ILE A 96 -17.24 -1.71 -2.77
N ILE A 97 -16.63 -2.72 -3.37
CA ILE A 97 -17.12 -4.08 -3.42
C ILE A 97 -16.79 -4.72 -2.05
N LYS A 98 -17.68 -4.54 -1.06
CA LYS A 98 -17.57 -5.17 0.28
C LYS A 98 -17.79 -6.69 0.20
N GLU A 99 -16.99 -7.40 -0.58
CA GLU A 99 -17.13 -8.86 -0.67
C GLU A 99 -16.45 -9.61 0.48
N THR A 100 -15.71 -8.95 1.37
CA THR A 100 -15.29 -9.58 2.63
C THR A 100 -14.85 -8.53 3.65
N GLU A 101 -15.19 -8.73 4.93
CA GLU A 101 -14.43 -8.09 6.02
C GLU A 101 -13.02 -8.68 5.98
N VAL A 102 -12.12 -8.08 5.19
CA VAL A 102 -10.73 -8.52 5.15
C VAL A 102 -10.00 -7.86 6.31
N GLU A 103 -9.84 -8.60 7.39
CA GLU A 103 -8.92 -8.21 8.45
C GLU A 103 -7.49 -8.16 7.90
N ARG A 104 -6.73 -7.12 8.26
CA ARG A 104 -5.32 -6.99 7.92
C ARG A 104 -4.59 -8.27 8.34
N VAL A 105 -3.89 -8.91 7.41
CA VAL A 105 -3.26 -10.22 7.66
C VAL A 105 -1.81 -10.08 8.14
N ILE A 106 -1.12 -8.99 7.78
CA ILE A 106 0.28 -8.75 8.14
C ILE A 106 0.41 -7.63 9.17
N TYR A 107 1.10 -7.94 10.27
CA TYR A 107 1.44 -6.99 11.33
C TYR A 107 2.94 -7.03 11.61
N ARG A 108 3.52 -5.91 12.04
CA ARG A 108 4.88 -5.97 12.60
C ARG A 108 4.84 -6.68 13.93
N LEU A 109 5.82 -7.55 14.16
CA LEU A 109 5.92 -8.25 15.44
C LEU A 109 6.07 -7.28 16.63
N SER A 110 6.69 -6.12 16.40
CA SER A 110 6.82 -5.04 17.40
C SER A 110 5.49 -4.37 17.77
N GLU A 111 4.45 -4.51 16.96
CA GLU A 111 3.12 -3.94 17.20
C GLU A 111 2.23 -4.90 18.01
N LEU A 112 2.70 -6.13 18.28
CA LEU A 112 1.93 -7.15 19.01
C LEU A 112 2.30 -7.18 20.49
N SER A 113 1.29 -7.29 21.35
CA SER A 113 1.48 -7.47 22.79
C SER A 113 1.69 -8.95 23.16
N GLN A 114 2.33 -9.23 24.29
CA GLN A 114 2.43 -10.61 24.79
C GLN A 114 1.02 -11.17 25.05
N GLY A 115 0.67 -12.27 24.38
CA GLY A 115 -0.65 -12.90 24.51
C GLY A 115 -1.67 -12.48 23.45
N ASP A 116 -1.32 -11.57 22.54
CA ASP A 116 -2.16 -11.19 21.40
C ASP A 116 -2.51 -12.43 20.56
N GLU A 117 -3.79 -12.63 20.25
CA GLU A 117 -4.25 -13.82 19.53
C GLU A 117 -3.71 -13.88 18.10
N ARG A 118 -3.40 -12.72 17.49
CA ARG A 118 -2.77 -12.60 16.16
C ARG A 118 -1.36 -13.20 16.15
N TYR A 119 -0.68 -13.25 17.29
CA TYR A 119 0.61 -13.91 17.43
C TYR A 119 0.51 -15.45 17.32
N ARG A 120 -0.64 -16.07 17.63
CA ARG A 120 -0.79 -17.54 17.65
C ARG A 120 -0.74 -18.18 16.25
N HIS A 121 -1.15 -17.47 15.19
CA HIS A 121 -1.08 -18.00 13.82
C HIS A 121 0.35 -18.20 13.31
N SER A 122 1.32 -17.41 13.79
CA SER A 122 2.74 -17.57 13.41
C SER A 122 3.41 -18.82 14.00
N ARG A 123 2.87 -19.41 15.09
CA ARG A 123 3.53 -20.53 15.80
C ARG A 123 3.38 -21.89 15.14
N LYS A 124 2.37 -22.13 14.30
CA LYS A 124 2.31 -23.39 13.51
C LYS A 124 3.44 -23.44 12.47
N ALA A 125 3.84 -22.30 11.92
CA ALA A 125 4.94 -22.19 10.95
C ALA A 125 6.34 -22.10 11.61
N LEU A 126 6.46 -21.55 12.82
CA LEU A 126 7.77 -21.42 13.49
C LEU A 126 8.20 -22.66 14.30
N ARG A 127 7.28 -23.58 14.63
CA ARG A 127 7.63 -24.84 15.31
C ARG A 127 8.46 -25.78 14.43
N SER A 128 8.40 -25.62 13.10
CA SER A 128 9.22 -26.38 12.13
C SER A 128 10.60 -25.77 11.85
N LEU A 129 10.90 -24.58 12.38
CA LEU A 129 12.16 -23.86 12.15
C LEU A 129 13.11 -23.88 13.37
N ARG A 130 12.85 -24.69 14.40
CA ARG A 130 13.89 -24.95 15.40
C ARG A 130 14.99 -25.79 14.75
N PRO A 131 16.24 -25.30 14.66
CA PRO A 131 17.35 -26.19 14.30
C PRO A 131 17.39 -27.33 15.32
N ARG A 132 17.43 -28.57 14.82
CA ARG A 132 17.70 -29.74 15.65
C ARG A 132 19.07 -29.51 16.28
N ASN A 133 19.10 -29.37 17.59
CA ASN A 133 20.33 -29.23 18.34
C ASN A 133 20.96 -30.64 18.40
N ASP A 134 21.71 -31.01 17.36
CA ASP A 134 22.51 -32.24 17.35
C ASP A 134 23.69 -32.06 18.31
N ARG A 135 23.40 -32.19 19.61
CA ARG A 135 24.43 -32.53 20.59
C ARG A 135 24.71 -34.03 20.45
N GLN A 136 25.60 -34.39 19.53
CA GLN A 136 26.37 -35.61 19.70
C GLN A 136 27.62 -35.27 20.49
N GLY A 137 27.63 -35.69 21.75
CA GLY A 137 28.83 -35.70 22.56
C GLY A 137 29.86 -36.65 21.95
N HIS A 138 31.13 -36.26 22.00
CA HIS A 138 32.25 -37.19 22.01
C HIS A 138 33.12 -36.80 23.19
N GLY A 139 33.06 -37.62 24.23
CA GLY A 139 33.98 -37.56 25.35
C GLY A 139 35.37 -38.01 24.94
N ARG A 140 36.36 -37.48 25.65
CA ARG A 140 37.52 -38.20 26.18
C ARG A 140 37.88 -37.59 27.51
#